data_AF-A0A1M6CBG8-F1
#
_entry.id   AF-A0A1M6CBG8-F1
#
_cell.length_a   1.000
_cell.length_b   1.000
_cell.length_c   1.000
_cell.angle_alpha   90.00
_cell.angle_beta   90.00
_cell.angle_gamma   90.00
#
_symmetry.space_group_name_H-M   'P 1'
#
loop_
_entity.id
_entity.type
_entity.pdbx_description
1 polymer ?
#
loop_
_entity_poly.entity_id
_entity_poly.type
_entity_poly.pdbx_seq_one_letter_code
_entity_poly.pdbx_strand_id
1 'polypeptide(L)'
;MGRRLSSVLAFLSLAVVQVIVNYAALVLALFTIVLLGSGAAAITGQPVWTSLAGAASLLPHLLLFTLVMSLIRALVRAPLIVVFGSLVLRTFGLFLVLIDMVVFTITAAFVPLTTLPPDQTWWGIPVTVVLFLIFSLGIATVLGLNRPLPNGARPHAEIWRLLGRVPGLRRGWFSERLRQSEVLNTLGAYLLEFAVANTVIERPRRWLGRLTARGANPLDGLSTPAKIRVMLEQLGPTYVKLGQLALSRP
;
A
#
# COMPACT_ATOMS: atom_id res chain seq x y z
N MET A 1 -25.99 19.16 1.99
CA MET A 1 -25.51 18.52 0.75
C MET A 1 -23.99 18.66 0.53
N GLY A 2 -23.35 19.79 0.90
CA GLY A 2 -21.91 20.04 0.66
C GLY A 2 -20.89 19.07 1.29
N ARG A 3 -21.15 18.53 2.49
CA ARG A 3 -20.21 17.59 3.17
C ARG A 3 -20.00 16.25 2.47
N ARG A 4 -20.98 15.79 1.67
CA ARG A 4 -20.86 14.53 0.90
C ARG A 4 -20.06 14.72 -0.40
N LEU A 5 -20.15 15.90 -1.01
CA LEU A 5 -19.40 16.22 -2.22
C LEU A 5 -17.89 16.32 -1.91
N SER A 6 -17.54 16.99 -0.80
CA SER A 6 -16.14 17.11 -0.37
C SER A 6 -15.49 15.78 -0.02
N SER A 7 -16.23 14.83 0.56
CA SER A 7 -15.71 13.49 0.86
C SER A 7 -15.48 12.64 -0.40
N VAL A 8 -16.37 12.76 -1.40
CA VAL A 8 -16.23 12.02 -2.66
C VAL A 8 -15.05 12.55 -3.47
N LEU A 9 -14.89 13.86 -3.54
CA LEU A 9 -13.74 14.48 -4.22
C LEU A 9 -12.41 14.13 -3.55
N ALA A 10 -12.36 14.13 -2.21
CA ALA A 10 -11.17 13.69 -1.48
C ALA A 10 -10.84 12.22 -1.75
N PHE A 11 -11.84 11.33 -1.77
CA PHE A 11 -11.66 9.92 -2.11
C PHE A 11 -11.13 9.73 -3.54
N LEU A 12 -11.72 10.41 -4.52
CA LEU A 12 -11.30 10.35 -5.92
C LEU A 12 -9.87 10.88 -6.10
N SER A 13 -9.53 12.01 -5.45
CA SER A 13 -8.18 12.56 -5.52
C SER A 13 -7.13 11.59 -4.96
N LEU A 14 -7.44 10.90 -3.87
CA LEU A 14 -6.54 9.92 -3.27
C LEU A 14 -6.41 8.66 -4.13
N ALA A 15 -7.50 8.23 -4.77
CA ALA A 15 -7.47 7.12 -5.73
C ALA A 15 -6.60 7.45 -6.95
N VAL A 16 -6.73 8.66 -7.51
CA VAL A 16 -5.90 9.12 -8.64
C VAL A 16 -4.42 9.16 -8.25
N VAL A 17 -4.10 9.75 -7.09
CA VAL A 17 -2.72 9.78 -6.60
C VAL A 17 -2.18 8.36 -6.40
N GLN A 18 -2.98 7.44 -5.87
CA GLN A 18 -2.57 6.05 -5.71
C GLN A 18 -2.30 5.35 -7.05
N VAL A 19 -3.12 5.61 -8.08
CA VAL A 19 -2.90 5.09 -9.44
C VAL A 19 -1.58 5.62 -10.00
N ILE A 20 -1.31 6.93 -9.86
CA ILE A 20 -0.06 7.55 -10.32
C ILE A 20 1.15 6.91 -9.62
N VAL A 21 1.07 6.69 -8.30
CA VAL A 21 2.14 6.03 -7.53
C VAL A 21 2.35 4.60 -7.98
N ASN A 22 1.29 3.84 -8.15
CA ASN A 22 1.37 2.46 -8.62
C ASN A 22 1.94 2.41 -10.05
N TYR A 23 1.55 3.35 -10.92
CA TYR A 23 2.10 3.46 -12.26
C TYR A 23 3.60 3.74 -12.25
N ALA A 24 4.04 4.76 -11.51
CA ALA A 24 5.46 5.09 -11.38
C ALA A 24 6.25 3.92 -10.76
N ALA A 25 5.70 3.25 -9.76
CA ALA A 25 6.32 2.08 -9.13
C ALA A 25 6.47 0.91 -10.11
N LEU A 26 5.45 0.64 -10.95
CA LEU A 26 5.51 -0.42 -11.96
C LEU A 26 6.53 -0.09 -13.05
N VAL A 27 6.56 1.15 -13.52
CA VAL A 27 7.55 1.62 -14.50
C VAL A 27 8.96 1.42 -13.95
N LEU A 28 9.23 1.83 -12.70
CA LEU A 28 10.53 1.62 -12.07
C LEU A 28 10.87 0.13 -11.86
N ALA A 29 9.90 -0.69 -11.47
CA ALA A 29 10.08 -2.12 -11.29
C ALA A 29 10.48 -2.80 -12.61
N LEU A 30 9.75 -2.51 -13.70
CA LEU A 30 10.04 -3.07 -15.01
C LEU A 30 11.34 -2.51 -15.59
N PHE A 31 11.60 -1.22 -15.43
CA PHE A 31 12.87 -0.61 -15.83
C PHE A 31 14.06 -1.27 -15.13
N THR A 32 13.93 -1.55 -13.83
CA THR A 32 14.96 -2.27 -13.05
C THR A 32 15.17 -3.69 -13.59
N ILE A 33 14.10 -4.42 -13.91
CA ILE A 33 14.19 -5.77 -14.50
C ILE A 33 14.86 -5.72 -15.87
N VAL A 34 14.48 -4.77 -16.72
CA VAL A 34 15.09 -4.58 -18.04
C VAL A 34 16.56 -4.21 -17.91
N LEU A 35 16.94 -3.36 -16.95
CA LEU A 35 18.34 -3.04 -16.68
C LEU A 35 19.14 -4.26 -16.18
N LEU A 36 18.57 -5.05 -15.27
CA LEU A 36 19.22 -6.27 -14.80
C LEU A 36 19.38 -7.30 -15.92
N GLY A 37 18.36 -7.48 -16.76
CA GLY A 37 18.41 -8.36 -17.92
C GLY A 37 19.35 -7.87 -19.03
N SER A 38 19.37 -6.56 -19.30
CA SER A 38 20.26 -5.96 -20.30
C SER A 38 21.71 -5.90 -19.83
N GLY A 39 21.98 -5.84 -18.52
CA GLY A 39 23.32 -6.06 -17.98
C GLY A 39 23.87 -7.45 -18.33
N ALA A 40 23.03 -8.48 -18.32
CA ALA A 40 23.39 -9.80 -18.81
C ALA A 40 23.54 -9.84 -20.35
N ALA A 41 22.74 -9.08 -21.09
CA ALA A 41 22.83 -8.99 -22.55
C ALA A 41 23.99 -8.10 -23.07
N ALA A 42 24.48 -7.17 -22.25
CA ALA A 42 25.67 -6.37 -22.57
C ALA A 42 26.94 -7.25 -22.61
N ILE A 43 26.96 -8.33 -21.82
CA ILE A 43 28.01 -9.37 -21.88
C ILE A 43 27.96 -10.11 -23.23
N THR A 44 26.79 -10.17 -23.89
CA THR A 44 26.59 -10.82 -25.20
C THR A 44 26.59 -9.84 -26.39
N GLY A 45 26.95 -8.57 -26.18
CA GLY A 45 27.18 -7.59 -27.24
C GLY A 45 25.93 -6.94 -27.84
N GLN A 46 24.76 -7.08 -27.20
CA GLN A 46 23.53 -6.42 -27.65
C GLN A 46 23.46 -4.96 -27.15
N PRO A 47 23.08 -3.98 -28.01
CA PRO A 47 23.02 -2.58 -27.62
C PRO A 47 21.84 -2.29 -26.67
N VAL A 48 22.14 -1.86 -25.45
CA VAL A 48 21.18 -1.53 -24.37
C VAL A 48 20.10 -0.52 -24.81
N TRP A 49 20.43 0.37 -25.74
CA TRP A 49 19.52 1.42 -26.23
C TRP A 49 18.29 0.88 -26.97
N THR A 50 18.37 -0.27 -27.65
CA THR A 50 17.22 -0.86 -28.36
C THR A 50 16.21 -1.44 -27.36
N SER A 51 16.69 -2.01 -26.26
CA SER A 51 15.85 -2.48 -25.15
C SER A 51 15.12 -1.33 -24.44
N LEU A 52 15.77 -0.16 -24.33
CA LEU A 52 15.19 1.04 -23.71
C LEU A 52 14.16 1.73 -24.62
N ALA A 53 14.42 1.81 -25.93
CA ALA A 53 13.47 2.38 -26.89
C ALA A 53 12.19 1.54 -27.00
N GLY A 54 12.32 0.20 -26.96
CA GLY A 54 11.19 -0.72 -26.88
C GLY A 54 10.38 -0.57 -25.58
N ALA A 55 10.99 -0.11 -24.49
CA ALA A 55 10.28 0.12 -23.23
C ALA A 55 9.37 1.36 -23.26
N ALA A 56 9.71 2.38 -24.06
CA ALA A 56 8.93 3.61 -24.16
C ALA A 56 7.56 3.41 -24.83
N SER A 57 7.46 2.51 -25.82
CA SER A 57 6.19 2.18 -26.48
C SER A 57 5.21 1.43 -25.57
N LEU A 58 5.68 0.92 -24.42
CA LEU A 58 4.86 0.22 -23.44
C LEU A 58 4.16 1.15 -22.46
N LEU A 59 4.57 2.43 -22.35
CA LEU A 59 4.01 3.35 -21.36
C LEU A 59 2.46 3.40 -21.36
N PRO A 60 1.76 3.43 -22.53
CA PRO A 60 0.30 3.38 -22.55
C PRO A 60 -0.27 2.05 -22.03
N HIS A 61 0.39 0.92 -22.34
CA HIS A 61 -0.01 -0.40 -21.87
C HIS A 61 0.19 -0.54 -20.36
N LEU A 62 1.25 0.06 -19.82
CA LEU A 62 1.49 0.11 -18.37
C LEU A 62 0.45 0.96 -17.64
N LEU A 63 -0.02 2.04 -18.26
CA LEU A 63 -1.11 2.84 -17.70
C LEU A 63 -2.39 2.01 -17.60
N LEU A 64 -2.77 1.32 -18.69
CA LEU A 64 -3.93 0.42 -18.67
C LEU A 64 -3.75 -0.70 -17.64
N PHE A 65 -2.58 -1.34 -17.60
CA PHE A 65 -2.27 -2.40 -16.65
C PHE A 65 -2.43 -1.89 -15.21
N THR A 66 -1.89 -0.72 -14.88
CA THR A 66 -1.97 -0.17 -13.51
C THR A 66 -3.38 0.23 -13.11
N LEU A 67 -4.20 0.70 -14.07
CA LEU A 67 -5.60 1.00 -13.84
C LEU A 67 -6.38 -0.28 -13.52
N VAL A 68 -6.22 -1.32 -14.34
CA VAL A 68 -6.84 -2.64 -14.13
C VAL A 68 -6.34 -3.28 -12.84
N MET A 69 -5.02 -3.24 -12.58
CA MET A 69 -4.41 -3.75 -11.36
C MET A 69 -4.97 -3.04 -10.12
N SER A 70 -5.11 -1.71 -10.17
CA SER A 70 -5.64 -0.93 -9.05
C SER A 70 -7.10 -1.27 -8.77
N LEU A 71 -7.90 -1.50 -9.83
CA LEU A 71 -9.28 -1.95 -9.72
C LEU A 71 -9.38 -3.36 -9.12
N ILE A 72 -8.62 -4.32 -9.67
CA ILE A 72 -8.57 -5.70 -9.18
C ILE A 72 -8.07 -5.72 -7.73
N ARG A 73 -7.01 -4.98 -7.41
CA ARG A 73 -6.47 -4.86 -6.05
C ARG A 73 -7.54 -4.34 -5.08
N ALA A 74 -8.29 -3.31 -5.46
CA ALA A 74 -9.37 -2.79 -4.61
C ALA A 74 -10.46 -3.85 -4.38
N LEU A 75 -10.84 -4.59 -5.42
CA LEU A 75 -11.87 -5.63 -5.36
C LEU A 75 -11.42 -6.88 -4.60
N VAL A 76 -10.17 -7.30 -4.76
CA VAL A 76 -9.61 -8.55 -4.24
C VAL A 76 -9.09 -8.39 -2.81
N ARG A 77 -8.48 -7.24 -2.49
CA ARG A 77 -7.89 -7.01 -1.15
C ARG A 77 -8.97 -6.97 -0.07
N ALA A 78 -10.12 -6.37 -0.34
CA ALA A 78 -11.22 -6.30 0.61
C ALA A 78 -11.67 -7.70 1.10
N PRO A 79 -12.13 -8.63 0.24
CA PRO A 79 -12.54 -9.97 0.67
C PRO A 79 -11.38 -10.78 1.24
N LEU A 80 -10.17 -10.64 0.70
CA LEU A 80 -9.03 -11.41 1.23
C LEU A 80 -8.62 -10.99 2.63
N ILE A 81 -8.64 -9.70 2.98
CA ILE A 81 -8.41 -9.26 4.36
C ILE A 81 -9.49 -9.81 5.29
N VAL A 82 -10.74 -9.88 4.83
CA VAL A 82 -11.84 -10.44 5.60
C VAL A 82 -11.62 -11.92 5.93
N VAL A 83 -11.27 -12.71 4.93
CA VAL A 83 -11.08 -14.16 5.08
C VAL A 83 -9.75 -14.48 5.78
N PHE A 84 -8.66 -13.90 5.30
CA PHE A 84 -7.29 -14.22 5.67
C PHE A 84 -6.66 -13.25 6.66
N GLY A 85 -7.44 -12.37 7.29
CA GLY A 85 -6.92 -11.39 8.26
C GLY A 85 -6.01 -12.02 9.32
N SER A 86 -6.35 -13.21 9.86
CA SER A 86 -5.49 -13.92 10.82
C SER A 86 -4.15 -14.38 10.24
N LEU A 87 -4.10 -14.77 8.97
CA LEU A 87 -2.87 -15.17 8.28
C LEU A 87 -1.99 -13.96 7.97
N VAL A 88 -2.59 -12.81 7.62
CA VAL A 88 -1.86 -11.54 7.46
C VAL A 88 -1.17 -11.15 8.77
N LEU A 89 -1.87 -11.29 9.91
CA LEU A 89 -1.31 -11.00 11.23
C LEU A 89 -0.18 -11.97 11.59
N ARG A 90 -0.36 -13.28 11.36
CA ARG A 90 0.63 -14.31 11.72
C ARG A 90 1.91 -14.21 10.89
N THR A 91 1.82 -13.69 9.67
CA THR A 91 2.94 -13.63 8.71
C THR A 91 3.59 -12.24 8.64
N PHE A 92 3.23 -11.31 9.55
CA PHE A 92 3.73 -9.93 9.54
C PHE A 92 3.59 -9.24 8.18
N GLY A 93 2.51 -9.53 7.44
CA GLY A 93 2.27 -8.94 6.12
C GLY A 93 2.94 -9.65 4.95
N LEU A 94 3.72 -10.72 5.15
CA LEU A 94 4.24 -11.53 4.03
C LEU A 94 3.10 -12.11 3.19
N PHE A 95 1.99 -12.49 3.83
CA PHE A 95 0.80 -12.94 3.09
C PHE A 95 0.21 -11.84 2.19
N LEU A 96 0.40 -10.55 2.50
CA LEU A 96 -0.03 -9.47 1.60
C LEU A 96 0.81 -9.45 0.31
N VAL A 97 2.09 -9.82 0.37
CA VAL A 97 2.93 -9.98 -0.83
C VAL A 97 2.38 -11.10 -1.71
N LEU A 98 1.97 -12.23 -1.11
CA LEU A 98 1.33 -13.32 -1.83
C LEU A 98 0.02 -12.89 -2.49
N ILE A 99 -0.83 -12.13 -1.77
CA ILE A 99 -2.06 -11.57 -2.34
C ILE A 99 -1.74 -10.67 -3.53
N ASP A 100 -0.75 -9.79 -3.38
CA ASP A 100 -0.35 -8.87 -4.43
C ASP A 100 0.24 -9.58 -5.63
N MET A 101 0.90 -10.72 -5.41
CA MET A 101 1.36 -11.62 -6.46
C MET A 101 0.19 -12.25 -7.21
N VAL A 102 -0.83 -12.73 -6.51
CA VAL A 102 -2.07 -13.25 -7.14
C VAL A 102 -2.77 -12.15 -7.94
N VAL A 103 -2.92 -10.95 -7.37
CA VAL A 103 -3.53 -9.79 -8.06
C VAL A 103 -2.74 -9.43 -9.31
N PHE A 104 -1.41 -9.41 -9.24
CA PHE A 104 -0.56 -9.13 -10.38
C PHE A 104 -0.73 -10.19 -11.47
N THR A 105 -0.72 -11.48 -11.11
CA THR A 105 -0.93 -12.59 -12.06
C THR A 105 -2.30 -12.51 -12.73
N ILE A 106 -3.37 -12.25 -11.98
CA ILE A 106 -4.71 -12.06 -12.54
C ILE A 106 -4.71 -10.86 -13.49
N THR A 107 -4.08 -9.75 -13.11
CA THR A 107 -3.97 -8.56 -13.97
C THR A 107 -3.23 -8.88 -15.26
N ALA A 108 -2.12 -9.61 -15.19
CA ALA A 108 -1.34 -10.03 -16.34
C ALA A 108 -2.11 -10.96 -17.28
N ALA A 109 -3.07 -11.74 -16.77
CA ALA A 109 -3.98 -12.53 -17.59
C ALA A 109 -4.97 -11.66 -18.39
N PHE A 110 -5.42 -10.51 -17.84
CA PHE A 110 -6.32 -9.58 -18.51
C PHE A 110 -5.60 -8.60 -19.45
N VAL A 111 -4.43 -8.13 -19.05
CA VAL A 111 -3.59 -7.18 -19.80
C VAL A 111 -2.21 -7.82 -19.95
N PRO A 112 -1.98 -8.62 -21.00
CA PRO A 112 -0.71 -9.29 -21.21
C PRO A 112 0.43 -8.29 -21.40
N LEU A 113 1.42 -8.35 -20.53
CA LEU A 113 2.68 -7.62 -20.70
C LEU A 113 3.61 -8.51 -21.53
N THR A 114 3.76 -8.21 -22.81
CA THR A 114 4.58 -8.97 -23.78
C THR A 114 6.09 -8.95 -23.49
N THR A 115 6.52 -8.24 -22.44
CA THR A 115 7.92 -7.94 -22.16
C THR A 115 8.56 -8.79 -21.07
N LEU A 116 7.80 -9.70 -20.44
CA LEU A 116 8.42 -10.73 -19.62
C LEU A 116 8.93 -11.85 -20.54
N PRO A 117 10.24 -12.12 -20.59
CA PRO A 117 10.78 -13.23 -21.36
C PRO A 117 10.10 -14.53 -20.92
N PRO A 118 9.55 -15.34 -21.85
CA PRO A 118 8.76 -16.52 -21.52
C PRO A 118 9.54 -17.59 -20.74
N ASP A 119 10.86 -17.62 -20.88
CA ASP A 119 11.81 -18.49 -20.17
C ASP A 119 11.97 -18.15 -18.68
N GLN A 120 11.43 -17.01 -18.23
CA GLN A 120 11.67 -16.44 -16.90
C GLN A 120 10.41 -16.30 -16.04
N THR A 121 9.28 -16.85 -16.50
CA THR A 121 7.94 -16.59 -15.94
C THR A 121 7.79 -16.95 -14.46
N TRP A 122 8.43 -18.04 -13.98
CA TRP A 122 8.22 -18.54 -12.62
C TRP A 122 8.87 -17.68 -11.53
N TRP A 123 10.01 -17.03 -11.79
CA TRP A 123 10.64 -16.10 -10.86
C TRP A 123 10.44 -14.63 -11.22
N GLY A 124 10.16 -14.32 -12.49
CA GLY A 124 9.95 -12.96 -12.97
C GLY A 124 8.75 -12.29 -12.30
N ILE A 125 7.64 -13.00 -12.12
CA ILE A 125 6.44 -12.47 -11.43
C ILE A 125 6.75 -12.10 -9.97
N PRO A 126 7.27 -13.00 -9.10
CA PRO A 126 7.53 -12.64 -7.72
C PRO A 126 8.56 -11.52 -7.58
N VAL A 127 9.62 -11.51 -8.40
CA VAL A 127 10.62 -10.42 -8.39
C VAL A 127 9.99 -9.08 -8.80
N THR A 128 9.16 -9.07 -9.85
CA THR A 128 8.44 -7.85 -10.29
C THR A 128 7.53 -7.32 -9.19
N VAL A 129 6.78 -8.21 -8.54
CA VAL A 129 5.86 -7.84 -7.46
C VAL A 129 6.62 -7.27 -6.28
N VAL A 130 7.72 -7.89 -5.87
CA VAL A 130 8.56 -7.40 -4.76
C VAL A 130 9.14 -6.02 -5.09
N LEU A 131 9.71 -5.84 -6.29
CA LEU A 131 10.23 -4.55 -6.74
C LEU A 131 9.12 -3.49 -6.79
N PHE A 132 7.97 -3.84 -7.35
CA PHE A 132 6.79 -2.96 -7.37
C PHE A 132 6.40 -2.53 -5.95
N LEU A 133 6.39 -3.44 -4.97
CA LEU A 133 6.05 -3.12 -3.59
C LEU A 133 7.10 -2.20 -2.94
N ILE A 134 8.38 -2.46 -3.18
CA ILE A 134 9.48 -1.62 -2.68
C ILE A 134 9.38 -0.21 -3.27
N PHE A 135 9.22 -0.07 -4.59
CA PHE A 135 9.09 1.23 -5.24
C PHE A 135 7.79 1.94 -4.85
N SER A 136 6.66 1.23 -4.78
CA SER A 136 5.38 1.80 -4.34
C SER A 136 5.48 2.31 -2.91
N LEU A 137 6.09 1.55 -2.01
CA LEU A 137 6.36 1.97 -0.63
C LEU A 137 7.28 3.18 -0.60
N GLY A 138 8.37 3.16 -1.37
CA GLY A 138 9.35 4.26 -1.45
C GLY A 138 8.71 5.56 -1.93
N ILE A 139 8.01 5.52 -3.07
CA ILE A 139 7.32 6.68 -3.64
C ILE A 139 6.23 7.17 -2.68
N ALA A 140 5.39 6.29 -2.14
CA ALA A 140 4.35 6.67 -1.18
C ALA A 140 4.94 7.28 0.10
N THR A 141 6.12 6.83 0.51
CA THR A 141 6.86 7.40 1.64
C THR A 141 7.38 8.79 1.31
N VAL A 142 7.99 9.00 0.14
CA VAL A 142 8.47 10.31 -0.31
C VAL A 142 7.31 11.29 -0.48
N LEU A 143 6.17 10.85 -1.01
CA LEU A 143 4.97 11.67 -1.15
C LEU A 143 4.22 11.89 0.17
N GLY A 144 4.59 11.20 1.24
CA GLY A 144 3.91 11.30 2.54
C GLY A 144 2.52 10.65 2.57
N LEU A 145 2.18 9.79 1.61
CA LEU A 145 0.91 9.06 1.54
C LEU A 145 0.77 7.98 2.61
N ASN A 146 1.86 7.61 3.28
CA ASN A 146 1.86 6.64 4.37
C ASN A 146 1.92 7.29 5.76
N ARG A 147 1.74 8.62 5.84
CA ARG A 147 1.77 9.34 7.12
C ARG A 147 0.62 8.92 8.05
N PRO A 148 0.89 8.69 9.35
CA PRO A 148 -0.16 8.43 10.32
C PRO A 148 -1.02 9.68 10.52
N LEU A 149 -2.35 9.50 10.57
CA LEU A 149 -3.32 10.57 10.76
C LEU A 149 -3.84 10.50 12.20
N PRO A 150 -3.42 11.42 13.10
CA PRO A 150 -3.82 11.37 14.50
C PRO A 150 -5.34 11.57 14.74
N ASN A 151 -6.04 12.18 13.78
CA ASN A 151 -7.42 12.68 13.95
C ASN A 151 -8.55 11.63 13.89
N GLY A 152 -8.27 10.35 14.16
CA GLY A 152 -9.32 9.33 14.27
C GLY A 152 -10.15 9.08 13.00
N ALA A 153 -9.71 9.60 11.85
CA ALA A 153 -10.26 9.28 10.53
C ALA A 153 -9.89 7.82 10.23
N ARG A 154 -10.71 6.89 10.72
CA ARG A 154 -10.48 5.46 10.60
C ARG A 154 -10.32 5.11 9.12
N PRO A 155 -9.19 4.53 8.68
CA PRO A 155 -8.98 4.15 7.28
C PRO A 155 -10.07 3.18 6.77
N HIS A 156 -10.81 2.55 7.68
CA HIS A 156 -11.87 1.58 7.42
C HIS A 156 -13.26 2.10 7.86
N ALA A 157 -13.48 3.41 8.00
CA ALA A 157 -14.79 3.97 8.44
C ALA A 157 -15.95 3.50 7.54
N GLU A 158 -15.71 3.39 6.24
CA GLU A 158 -16.67 2.86 5.25
C GLU A 158 -17.03 1.39 5.54
N ILE A 159 -16.02 0.58 5.85
CA ILE A 159 -16.17 -0.84 6.19
C ILE A 159 -16.91 -0.98 7.53
N TRP A 160 -16.60 -0.15 8.53
CA TRP A 160 -17.36 -0.09 9.78
C TRP A 160 -18.84 0.30 9.57
N ARG A 161 -19.11 1.21 8.62
CA ARG A 161 -20.48 1.61 8.24
C ARG A 161 -21.23 0.47 7.56
N LEU A 162 -20.55 -0.32 6.71
CA LEU A 162 -21.11 -1.51 6.07
C LEU A 162 -21.33 -2.65 7.09
N LEU A 163 -20.37 -2.91 7.99
CA LEU A 163 -20.54 -3.87 9.10
C LEU A 163 -21.70 -3.50 10.01
N GLY A 164 -21.88 -2.21 10.29
CA GLY A 164 -22.95 -1.72 11.15
C GLY A 164 -24.36 -2.05 10.63
N ARG A 165 -24.50 -2.33 9.33
CA ARG A 165 -25.76 -2.72 8.69
C ARG A 165 -26.04 -4.22 8.71
N VAL A 166 -25.05 -5.07 9.04
CA VAL A 166 -25.23 -6.53 9.04
C VAL A 166 -25.33 -7.03 10.49
N PRO A 167 -26.52 -7.44 10.97
CA PRO A 167 -26.77 -7.70 12.40
C PRO A 167 -25.95 -8.83 13.04
N GLY A 168 -25.29 -9.71 12.28
CA GLY A 168 -24.45 -10.80 12.80
C GLY A 168 -22.96 -10.50 12.91
N LEU A 169 -22.45 -9.50 12.18
CA LEU A 169 -21.00 -9.24 12.07
C LEU A 169 -20.47 -8.27 13.14
N ARG A 170 -21.35 -7.62 13.93
CA ARG A 170 -20.99 -6.68 15.01
C ARG A 170 -20.29 -7.31 16.21
N ARG A 171 -20.57 -8.58 16.54
CA ARG A 171 -20.08 -9.26 17.75
C ARG A 171 -19.11 -10.42 17.49
N GLY A 172 -18.78 -10.70 16.23
CA GLY A 172 -17.98 -11.87 15.86
C GLY A 172 -16.48 -11.63 15.77
N TRP A 173 -15.74 -12.74 15.59
CA TRP A 173 -14.33 -12.84 15.16
C TRP A 173 -13.88 -11.80 14.11
N PHE A 174 -14.82 -11.31 13.30
CA PHE A 174 -14.60 -10.35 12.23
C PHE A 174 -14.27 -8.93 12.71
N SER A 175 -15.01 -8.40 13.71
CA SER A 175 -14.74 -7.06 14.25
C SER A 175 -13.41 -7.01 14.99
N GLU A 176 -13.04 -8.13 15.62
CA GLU A 176 -11.76 -8.29 16.31
C GLU A 176 -10.59 -8.31 15.32
N ARG A 177 -10.69 -9.06 14.21
CA ARG A 177 -9.66 -9.09 13.15
C ARG A 177 -9.47 -7.74 12.48
N LEU A 178 -10.55 -7.00 12.21
CA LEU A 178 -10.47 -5.64 11.66
C LEU A 178 -9.79 -4.67 12.61
N ARG A 179 -10.01 -4.84 13.91
CA ARG A 179 -9.40 -3.99 14.92
C ARG A 179 -7.91 -4.28 15.10
N GLN A 180 -7.53 -5.56 15.05
CA GLN A 180 -6.12 -5.96 15.05
C GLN A 180 -5.38 -5.45 13.80
N SER A 181 -6.02 -5.48 12.63
CA SER A 181 -5.41 -4.91 11.42
C SER A 181 -5.27 -3.39 11.50
N GLU A 182 -6.21 -2.68 12.14
CA GLU A 182 -6.11 -1.25 12.40
C GLU A 182 -4.92 -0.90 13.31
N VAL A 183 -4.64 -1.72 14.33
CA VAL A 183 -3.45 -1.59 15.19
C VAL A 183 -2.17 -1.77 14.41
N LEU A 184 -2.04 -2.86 13.63
CA LEU A 184 -0.82 -3.10 12.87
C LEU A 184 -0.57 -2.03 11.81
N ASN A 185 -1.62 -1.55 11.14
CA ASN A 185 -1.51 -0.45 10.18
C ASN A 185 -1.06 0.85 10.88
N THR A 186 -1.57 1.12 12.07
CA THR A 186 -1.18 2.30 12.87
C THR A 186 0.29 2.17 13.29
N LEU A 187 0.68 1.05 13.89
CA LEU A 187 2.06 0.76 14.27
C LEU A 187 3.01 0.86 13.08
N GLY A 188 2.69 0.24 11.95
CA GLY A 188 3.49 0.32 10.73
C GLY A 188 3.67 1.74 10.21
N ALA A 189 2.61 2.55 10.23
CA ALA A 189 2.68 3.95 9.83
C ALA A 189 3.58 4.80 10.76
N TYR A 190 3.51 4.58 12.08
CA TYR A 190 4.41 5.25 13.04
C TYR A 190 5.84 4.75 12.95
N LEU A 191 6.08 3.44 12.78
CA LEU A 191 7.41 2.89 12.57
C LEU A 191 8.07 3.48 11.32
N LEU A 192 7.31 3.61 10.22
CA LEU A 192 7.79 4.26 9.01
C LEU A 192 7.99 5.78 9.19
N GLU A 193 7.19 6.43 10.05
CA GLU A 193 7.42 7.82 10.44
C GLU A 193 8.73 7.98 11.23
N PHE A 194 9.04 7.05 12.14
CA PHE A 194 10.30 7.05 12.90
C PHE A 194 11.51 6.69 12.03
N ALA A 195 11.38 5.70 11.14
CA ALA A 195 12.47 5.29 10.25
C ALA A 195 12.92 6.41 9.30
N VAL A 196 12.00 7.30 8.94
CA VAL A 196 12.27 8.46 8.07
C VAL A 196 12.56 9.72 8.87
N ALA A 197 12.30 9.74 10.18
CA ALA A 197 12.63 10.87 11.03
C ALA A 197 14.14 11.11 11.02
N ASN A 198 14.55 12.37 10.89
CA ASN A 198 15.95 12.80 10.79
C ASN A 198 16.70 12.33 9.52
N THR A 199 15.98 11.83 8.51
CA THR A 199 16.58 11.53 7.20
C THR A 199 16.43 12.69 6.22
N VAL A 200 17.23 12.69 5.15
CA VAL A 200 17.18 13.71 4.07
C VAL A 200 15.78 13.76 3.41
N ILE A 201 15.02 12.66 3.47
CA ILE A 201 13.69 12.50 2.86
C ILE A 201 12.60 13.20 3.69
N GLU A 202 12.86 13.53 4.96
CA GLU A 202 11.85 14.06 5.86
C GLU A 202 11.27 15.41 5.40
N ARG A 203 12.12 16.35 4.97
CA ARG A 203 11.67 17.68 4.52
C ARG A 203 10.85 17.62 3.23
N PRO A 204 11.30 16.95 2.14
CA PRO A 204 10.48 16.72 0.96
C PRO A 204 9.15 16.05 1.30
N ARG A 205 9.17 15.02 2.16
CA ARG A 205 7.98 14.29 2.60
C ARG A 205 6.96 15.15 3.34
N ARG A 206 7.40 16.08 4.20
CA ARG A 206 6.51 17.04 4.87
C ARG A 206 5.89 18.02 3.88
N TRP A 207 6.71 18.53 2.95
CA TRP A 207 6.23 19.47 1.96
C TRP A 207 5.24 18.83 0.98
N LEU A 208 5.59 17.68 0.39
CA LEU A 208 4.72 16.92 -0.52
C LEU A 208 3.45 16.45 0.19
N GLY A 209 3.56 15.97 1.43
CA GLY A 209 2.41 15.54 2.22
C GLY A 209 1.34 16.63 2.38
N ARG A 210 1.76 17.91 2.54
CA ARG A 210 0.83 19.06 2.60
C ARG A 210 0.09 19.32 1.29
N LEU A 211 0.69 18.95 0.15
CA LEU A 211 0.08 19.09 -1.17
C LEU A 211 -0.93 17.96 -1.48
N THR A 212 -0.80 16.83 -0.79
CA THR A 212 -1.77 15.74 -0.93
C THR A 212 -3.09 16.05 -0.21
N ALA A 213 -4.16 15.35 -0.58
CA ALA A 213 -5.50 15.49 0.02
C ALA A 213 -5.57 15.21 1.54
N ARG A 214 -4.46 14.81 2.18
CA ARG A 214 -4.34 14.63 3.64
C ARG A 214 -4.01 15.91 4.41
N GLY A 215 -3.53 16.97 3.74
CA GLY A 215 -3.24 18.26 4.37
C GLY A 215 -2.08 18.25 5.38
N ALA A 216 -2.00 19.28 6.22
CA ALA A 216 -0.98 19.38 7.27
C ALA A 216 -1.18 18.29 8.33
N ASN A 217 -0.12 17.56 8.68
CA ASN A 217 -0.22 16.51 9.68
C ASN A 217 -0.03 17.12 11.07
N PRO A 218 -0.93 16.90 12.04
CA PRO A 218 -0.74 17.39 13.42
C PRO A 218 0.51 16.84 14.11
N LEU A 219 1.14 15.81 13.56
CA LEU A 219 2.42 15.27 14.02
C LEU A 219 3.63 16.09 13.53
N ASP A 220 3.44 17.01 12.58
CA ASP A 220 4.51 17.86 12.05
C ASP A 220 4.92 18.87 13.13
N GLY A 221 6.17 18.78 13.61
CA GLY A 221 6.72 19.64 14.67
C GLY A 221 6.75 19.01 16.06
N LEU A 222 6.17 17.83 16.25
CA LEU A 222 6.32 17.06 17.49
C LEU A 222 7.69 16.38 17.54
N SER A 223 8.29 16.36 18.74
CA SER A 223 9.49 15.56 19.02
C SER A 223 9.19 14.06 18.94
N THR A 224 10.20 13.23 18.69
CA THR A 224 10.04 11.76 18.63
C THR A 224 9.34 11.18 19.88
N PRO A 225 9.67 11.59 21.12
CA PRO A 225 8.95 11.15 22.31
C PRO A 225 7.47 11.57 22.32
N ALA A 226 7.15 12.78 21.84
CA ALA A 226 5.77 13.25 21.74
C ALA A 226 4.97 12.45 20.70
N LYS A 227 5.58 12.09 19.56
CA LYS A 227 4.98 11.19 18.56
C LYS A 227 4.70 9.78 19.13
N ILE A 228 5.62 9.23 19.93
CA ILE A 228 5.42 7.94 20.62
C ILE A 228 4.23 8.03 21.59
N ARG A 229 4.12 9.12 22.34
CA ARG A 229 2.97 9.35 23.23
C ARG A 229 1.65 9.35 22.46
N VAL A 230 1.56 10.08 21.36
CA VAL A 230 0.35 10.11 20.52
C VAL A 230 0.04 8.72 19.95
N MET A 231 1.06 7.97 19.51
CA MET A 231 0.89 6.57 19.08
C MET A 231 0.29 5.72 20.20
N LEU A 232 0.82 5.79 21.42
CA LEU A 232 0.32 5.04 22.57
C LEU A 232 -1.11 5.45 22.96
N GLU A 233 -1.43 6.74 22.89
CA GLU A 233 -2.79 7.25 23.14
C GLU A 233 -3.79 6.72 22.11
N GLN A 234 -3.41 6.66 20.83
CA GLN A 234 -4.26 6.07 19.78
C GLN A 234 -4.45 4.55 19.95
N LEU A 235 -3.42 3.87 20.44
CA LEU A 235 -3.47 2.42 20.66
C LEU A 235 -4.14 2.05 21.99
N GLY A 236 -4.16 2.95 22.97
CA GLY A 236 -4.65 2.74 24.34
C GLY A 236 -6.05 2.11 24.42
N PRO A 237 -7.08 2.66 23.74
CA PRO A 237 -8.44 2.07 23.74
C PRO A 237 -8.47 0.65 23.16
N THR A 238 -7.49 0.29 22.32
CA THR A 238 -7.39 -1.01 21.66
C THR A 238 -6.67 -2.04 22.51
N TYR A 239 -5.55 -1.67 23.13
CA TYR A 239 -4.86 -2.53 24.09
C TYR A 239 -5.69 -2.85 25.33
N VAL A 240 -6.44 -1.88 25.88
CA VAL A 240 -7.30 -2.13 27.05
C VAL A 240 -8.33 -3.22 26.77
N LYS A 241 -8.96 -3.18 25.58
CA LYS A 241 -9.95 -4.21 25.22
C LYS A 241 -9.31 -5.55 24.82
N LEU A 242 -8.11 -5.56 24.25
CA LEU A 242 -7.35 -6.80 24.02
C LEU A 242 -6.97 -7.46 25.34
N GLY A 243 -6.52 -6.67 26.33
CA GLY A 243 -6.24 -7.15 27.68
C GLY A 243 -7.49 -7.71 28.37
N GLN A 244 -8.63 -7.03 28.24
CA GLN A 244 -9.91 -7.52 28.76
C GLN A 244 -10.37 -8.82 28.07
N LEU A 245 -10.13 -9.00 26.77
CA LEU A 245 -10.45 -10.23 26.04
C LEU A 245 -9.49 -11.40 26.33
N ALA A 246 -8.21 -11.11 26.60
CA ALA A 246 -7.24 -12.11 27.01
C ALA A 246 -7.51 -12.61 28.43
N LEU A 247 -7.95 -11.72 29.32
CA LEU A 247 -8.35 -12.03 30.70
C LEU A 247 -9.76 -12.63 30.81
N SER A 248 -10.63 -12.47 29.81
CA SER A 248 -11.99 -13.02 29.82
C SER A 248 -12.11 -14.43 29.24
N ARG A 249 -11.00 -15.09 28.92
CA ARG A 249 -11.01 -16.51 28.57
C ARG A 249 -10.65 -17.32 29.82
N PRO A 250 -11.51 -18.25 30.29
CA PRO A 250 -11.13 -19.22 31.30
C PRO A 250 -10.08 -20.20 30.76
#